data_AF-A0A0G1VXY0-F1
#
_entry.id   AF-A0A0G1VXY0-F1
#
_cell.length_a   1.000
_cell.length_b   1.000
_cell.length_c   1.000
_cell.angle_alpha   90.00
_cell.angle_beta   90.00
_cell.angle_gamma   90.00
#
_symmetry.space_group_name_H-M   'P 1'
#
loop_
_entity.id
_entity.type
_entity.pdbx_description
1 polymer ?
#
loop_
_entity_poly.entity_id
_entity_poly.type
_entity_poly.pdbx_seq_one_letter_code
_entity_poly.pdbx_strand_id
1 'polypeptide(L)'
;MGCMQSEFDSRHPDTEYSLPMLLVYTKSGCPWCRDVLDFLREKEVVFEEREVRGNAQWFDEMVKKSGQSKAPTLDLMGEILADTDRDAVELWLRGKGLIS
;
A
#
# COMPACT_ATOMS: atom_id res chain seq x y z
N MET A 1 4.64 -2.72 57.35
CA MET A 1 3.77 -1.72 56.68
C MET A 1 4.56 -1.01 55.59
N GLY A 2 3.96 -0.84 54.41
CA GLY A 2 4.54 -0.23 53.19
C GLY A 2 4.72 -1.28 52.08
N CYS A 3 3.64 -1.75 51.45
CA CYS A 3 3.06 -1.20 50.20
C CYS A 3 4.15 -0.86 49.17
N MET A 4 4.47 -1.71 48.19
CA MET A 4 3.75 -2.02 46.94
C MET A 4 4.38 -1.25 45.75
N GLN A 5 4.60 -2.00 44.68
CA GLN A 5 5.16 -1.70 43.34
C GLN A 5 5.38 -0.22 42.96
N SER A 6 6.57 0.09 42.45
CA SER A 6 6.77 1.20 41.52
C SER A 6 7.92 0.91 40.55
N GLU A 7 7.59 0.32 39.40
CA GLU A 7 8.28 0.62 38.15
C GLU A 7 7.22 0.56 37.04
N PHE A 8 6.38 1.59 37.10
CA PHE A 8 5.56 2.06 36.00
C PHE A 8 6.43 3.04 35.22
N ASP A 9 7.23 2.55 34.28
CA ASP A 9 7.73 3.42 33.22
C ASP A 9 7.74 2.66 31.88
N SER A 10 6.79 3.09 31.05
CA SER A 10 6.95 3.19 29.60
C SER A 10 7.06 1.89 28.81
N ARG A 11 5.88 1.25 28.69
CA ARG A 11 5.31 0.73 27.44
C ARG A 11 6.13 1.07 26.18
N HIS A 12 6.88 0.09 25.65
CA HIS A 12 6.98 -0.09 24.20
C HIS A 12 5.56 -0.30 23.63
N PRO A 13 5.26 0.10 22.38
CA PRO A 13 6.20 0.13 21.27
C PRO A 13 6.27 1.48 20.55
N ASP A 14 7.41 1.70 19.92
CA ASP A 14 7.59 2.50 18.71
C ASP A 14 6.63 2.00 17.61
N THR A 15 5.32 2.15 17.81
CA THR A 15 4.38 2.19 16.69
C THR A 15 4.52 3.59 16.11
N GLU A 16 5.66 3.76 15.43
CA GLU A 16 5.82 4.72 14.38
C GLU A 16 4.53 4.67 13.56
N TYR A 17 3.74 5.73 13.71
CA TYR A 17 2.50 5.98 12.99
C TYR A 17 2.86 6.29 11.53
N SER A 18 3.48 5.33 10.86
CA SER A 18 3.65 5.29 9.43
C SER A 18 2.26 4.98 8.90
N LEU A 19 1.51 6.03 8.56
CA LEU A 19 0.25 5.91 7.83
C LEU A 19 0.45 4.86 6.72
N PRO A 20 -0.47 3.90 6.54
CA PRO A 20 -0.33 2.89 5.51
C PRO A 20 -0.26 3.57 4.14
N MET A 21 0.96 3.76 3.65
CA MET A 21 1.21 4.45 2.39
C MET A 21 1.05 3.41 1.30
N LEU A 22 -0.12 3.39 0.67
CA LEU A 22 -0.40 2.51 -0.45
C LEU A 22 0.39 3.01 -1.67
N LEU A 23 1.36 2.25 -2.15
CA LEU A 23 2.04 2.54 -3.42
C LEU A 23 1.31 1.85 -4.55
N VAL A 24 1.09 2.56 -5.66
CA VAL A 24 0.39 2.04 -6.84
C VAL A 24 1.30 2.22 -8.04
N TYR A 25 1.86 1.12 -8.51
CA TYR A 25 2.70 1.10 -9.70
C TYR A 25 1.82 1.01 -10.94
N THR A 26 1.87 2.03 -11.78
CA THR A 26 1.05 2.16 -12.99
C THR A 26 1.93 2.30 -14.23
N LYS A 27 1.36 1.96 -15.38
CA LYS A 27 2.04 2.10 -16.68
C LYS A 27 1.21 3.00 -17.58
N SER A 28 1.82 4.06 -18.13
CA SER A 28 1.12 4.90 -19.10
C SER A 28 0.64 4.09 -20.32
N GLY A 29 -0.63 4.28 -20.68
CA GLY A 29 -1.29 3.61 -21.81
C GLY A 29 -2.05 2.33 -21.45
N CYS A 30 -2.21 2.00 -20.16
CA CYS A 30 -3.05 0.87 -19.72
C CYS A 30 -4.39 1.39 -19.18
N PRO A 31 -5.54 0.96 -19.74
CA PRO A 31 -6.86 1.41 -19.27
C PRO A 31 -7.14 0.93 -17.83
N TRP A 32 -6.76 -0.30 -17.49
CA TRP A 32 -6.97 -0.88 -16.16
C TRP A 32 -6.28 -0.11 -15.03
N CYS A 33 -5.08 0.43 -15.27
CA CYS A 33 -4.38 1.22 -14.26
C CYS A 33 -5.18 2.49 -13.91
N ARG A 34 -5.87 3.08 -14.89
CA ARG A 34 -6.67 4.29 -14.67
C ARG A 34 -7.90 3.98 -13.81
N ASP A 35 -8.58 2.86 -14.07
CA ASP A 35 -9.71 2.40 -13.26
C ASP A 35 -9.33 2.20 -11.78
N VAL A 36 -8.17 1.57 -11.52
CA VAL A 36 -7.66 1.38 -10.16
C VAL A 36 -7.38 2.71 -9.46
N LEU A 37 -6.71 3.64 -10.13
CA LEU A 37 -6.41 4.97 -9.57
C LEU A 37 -7.68 5.76 -9.27
N ASP A 38 -8.64 5.73 -10.19
CA ASP A 38 -9.91 6.42 -10.04
C ASP A 38 -10.67 5.86 -8.84
N PHE A 39 -10.79 4.54 -8.75
CA PHE A 39 -11.40 3.86 -7.62
C PHE A 39 -10.76 4.22 -6.28
N LEU A 40 -9.43 4.25 -6.20
CA LEU A 40 -8.72 4.63 -4.97
C LEU A 40 -9.01 6.09 -4.58
N ARG A 41 -9.13 7.00 -5.55
CA ARG A 41 -9.52 8.40 -5.32
C ARG A 41 -10.97 8.51 -4.90
N GLU A 42 -11.88 7.76 -5.53
CA GLU A 42 -13.31 7.70 -5.17
C GLU A 42 -13.49 7.24 -3.72
N LYS A 43 -12.64 6.31 -3.26
CA LYS A 43 -12.66 5.80 -1.89
C LYS A 43 -11.87 6.65 -0.89
N GLU A 44 -11.31 7.78 -1.33
CA GLU A 44 -10.51 8.70 -0.52
C GLU A 44 -9.32 8.00 0.19
N VAL A 45 -8.80 6.93 -0.44
CA VAL A 45 -7.64 6.20 0.07
C VAL A 45 -6.39 7.02 -0.22
N VAL A 46 -5.50 7.15 0.77
CA VAL A 46 -4.21 7.80 0.56
C VAL A 46 -3.29 6.81 -0.15
N PHE A 47 -2.89 7.16 -1.37
CA PHE A 47 -1.98 6.35 -2.17
C PHE A 47 -0.98 7.21 -2.95
N GLU A 48 0.15 6.61 -3.30
CA GLU A 48 1.19 7.21 -4.13
C GLU A 48 1.26 6.49 -5.47
N GLU A 49 0.90 7.20 -6.53
CA GLU A 49 1.05 6.69 -7.90
C GLU A 49 2.52 6.75 -8.35
N ARG A 50 3.05 5.62 -8.80
CA ARG A 50 4.41 5.51 -9.37
C ARG A 50 4.33 4.98 -10.80
N GLU A 51 4.54 5.88 -11.75
CA GLU A 51 4.54 5.60 -13.19
C GLU A 51 5.84 4.91 -13.66
N VAL A 52 5.80 3.59 -13.89
CA VAL A 52 7.01 2.79 -14.14
C VAL A 52 7.51 2.80 -15.59
N ARG A 53 6.71 3.28 -16.55
CA ARG A 53 7.10 3.34 -17.98
C ARG A 53 8.10 4.45 -18.24
N GLY A 54 7.94 5.60 -17.59
CA GLY A 54 8.84 6.76 -17.68
C GLY A 54 10.00 6.72 -16.69
N ASN A 55 9.92 5.91 -15.63
CA ASN A 55 10.95 5.83 -14.59
C ASN A 55 11.48 4.41 -14.41
N ALA A 56 12.67 4.15 -14.95
CA ALA A 56 13.37 2.87 -14.79
C ALA A 56 13.63 2.52 -13.31
N GLN A 57 13.85 3.53 -12.45
CA GLN A 57 14.04 3.32 -11.01
C GLN A 57 12.79 2.73 -10.35
N TRP A 58 11.60 3.27 -10.66
CA TRP A 58 10.34 2.76 -10.11
C TRP A 58 9.97 1.40 -10.68
N PHE A 59 10.31 1.14 -11.95
CA PHE A 59 10.17 -0.17 -12.54
C PHE A 59 11.03 -1.21 -11.83
N ASP A 60 12.30 -0.91 -11.57
CA ASP A 60 13.21 -1.81 -10.87
C ASP A 60 12.75 -2.07 -9.42
N GLU A 61 12.29 -1.03 -8.71
CA GLU A 61 11.68 -1.17 -7.38
C GLU A 61 10.43 -2.06 -7.41
N MET A 62 9.53 -1.85 -8.36
CA MET A 62 8.32 -2.67 -8.54
C MET A 62 8.71 -4.13 -8.78
N VAL A 63 9.69 -4.39 -9.67
CA VAL A 63 10.15 -5.75 -9.99
C VAL A 63 10.83 -6.40 -8.79
N LYS A 64 11.65 -5.66 -8.03
CA LYS A 64 12.30 -6.16 -6.81
C LYS A 64 11.28 -6.52 -5.72
N LYS A 65 10.26 -5.68 -5.53
CA LYS A 65 9.22 -5.90 -4.52
C LYS A 65 8.25 -7.02 -4.93
N SER A 66 7.75 -6.96 -6.16
CA SER A 66 6.71 -7.84 -6.66
C SER A 66 7.23 -9.15 -7.25
N GLY A 67 8.51 -9.22 -7.61
CA GLY A 67 9.08 -10.33 -8.38
C GLY A 67 8.63 -10.38 -9.84
N GLN A 68 7.87 -9.38 -10.32
CA GLN A 68 7.32 -9.36 -11.68
C GLN A 68 7.26 -7.94 -12.27
N SER A 69 7.18 -7.88 -13.60
CA SER A 69 7.13 -6.65 -14.39
C SER A 69 5.73 -6.24 -14.85
N LYS A 70 4.69 -6.92 -14.36
CA LYS A 70 3.30 -6.65 -14.75
C LYS A 70 2.71 -5.50 -13.94
N ALA A 71 1.87 -4.71 -14.59
CA ALA A 71 1.11 -3.63 -13.98
C ALA A 71 -0.38 -3.84 -14.28
N PRO A 72 -1.30 -3.41 -13.40
CA PRO A 72 -1.03 -2.65 -12.17
C PRO A 72 -0.52 -3.53 -11.02
N THR A 73 0.33 -2.95 -10.18
CA THR A 73 0.87 -3.60 -8.96
C THR A 73 0.71 -2.63 -7.79
N LEU A 74 0.15 -3.09 -6.69
CA LEU A 74 -0.02 -2.30 -5.46
C LEU A 74 0.92 -2.85 -4.38
N ASP A 75 1.46 -1.97 -3.57
CA ASP A 75 2.26 -2.30 -2.39
C ASP A 75 1.68 -1.58 -1.18
N LEU A 76 1.27 -2.35 -0.19
CA LEU A 76 0.74 -1.84 1.07
C LEU A 76 1.58 -2.40 2.21
N MET A 77 2.50 -1.59 2.74
CA MET A 77 3.38 -1.97 3.85
C MET A 77 4.11 -3.33 3.64
N GLY A 78 4.50 -3.65 2.39
CA GLY A 78 5.16 -4.91 2.05
C GLY A 78 4.23 -6.03 1.62
N GLU A 79 2.90 -5.86 1.70
CA GLU A 79 1.98 -6.72 0.97
C GLU A 79 1.83 -6.25 -0.47
N ILE A 80 2.29 -7.10 -1.37
CA ILE A 80 2.22 -6.83 -2.81
C ILE A 80 0.97 -7.49 -3.39
N LEU A 81 0.14 -6.70 -4.05
CA LEU A 81 -0.95 -7.16 -4.89
C LEU A 81 -0.61 -6.86 -6.36
N ALA A 82 -0.09 -7.88 -7.06
CA ALA A 82 0.36 -7.76 -8.43
C ALA A 82 -0.64 -8.37 -9.42
N ASP A 83 -0.64 -7.90 -10.68
CA ASP A 83 -1.53 -8.39 -11.75
C ASP A 83 -3.03 -8.28 -11.35
N THR A 84 -3.41 -7.11 -10.84
CA THR A 84 -4.73 -6.90 -10.24
C THR A 84 -5.63 -6.00 -11.09
N ASP A 85 -6.93 -6.03 -10.79
CA ASP A 85 -7.97 -5.24 -11.43
C ASP A 85 -8.73 -4.45 -10.36
N ARG A 86 -9.58 -3.50 -10.77
CA ARG A 86 -10.40 -2.68 -9.85
C ARG A 86 -11.12 -3.52 -8.79
N ASP A 87 -11.84 -4.57 -9.19
CA ASP A 87 -12.59 -5.44 -8.29
C ASP A 87 -11.70 -6.19 -7.30
N ALA A 88 -10.54 -6.67 -7.76
CA ALA A 88 -9.59 -7.38 -6.91
C ALA A 88 -8.95 -6.44 -5.87
N VAL A 89 -8.63 -5.20 -6.28
CA VAL A 89 -8.17 -4.14 -5.38
C VAL A 89 -9.24 -3.80 -4.33
N GLU A 90 -10.51 -3.67 -4.74
CA GLU A 90 -11.61 -3.44 -3.80
C GLU A 90 -11.68 -4.54 -2.73
N LEU A 91 -11.72 -5.81 -3.14
CA LEU A 91 -11.80 -6.93 -2.20
C LEU A 91 -10.60 -6.97 -1.26
N TRP A 92 -9.40 -6.68 -1.79
CA TRP A 92 -8.18 -6.66 -0.99
C TRP A 92 -8.19 -5.55 0.04
N LEU A 93 -8.51 -4.31 -0.36
CA LEU A 93 -8.61 -3.16 0.55
C LEU A 93 -9.72 -3.33 1.59
N ARG A 94 -10.85 -3.94 1.19
CA ARG A 94 -11.93 -4.27 2.12
C ARG A 94 -11.47 -5.30 3.15
N GLY A 95 -10.68 -6.29 2.74
CA GLY A 95 -10.04 -7.24 3.66
C GLY A 95 -9.05 -6.58 4.64
N LYS A 96 -8.45 -5.45 4.25
CA LYS A 96 -7.58 -4.63 5.11
C LYS A 96 -8.32 -3.63 5.99
N GLY A 97 -9.61 -3.41 5.75
CA GLY A 97 -10.39 -2.39 6.45
C GLY A 97 -10.02 -0.95 6.06
N LEU A 98 -9.38 -0.76 4.89
CA LEU A 98 -9.07 0.58 4.36
C LEU A 98 -10.28 1.23 3.70
N ILE A 99 -11.21 0.42 3.23
CA ILE A 99 -12.47 0.86 2.64
C ILE A 99 -13.62 0.07 3.26
N SER A 100 -14.79 0.71 3.37
CA SER A 100 -16.01 0.12 3.93
C SER A 100 -17.08 -0.12 2.88
#